data_AF-A0A7W0WVR3-F1
#
_entry.id   AF-A0A7W0WVR3-F1
#
_cell.length_a   1.000
_cell.length_b   1.000
_cell.length_c   1.000
_cell.angle_alpha   90.00
_cell.angle_beta   90.00
_cell.angle_gamma   90.00
#
_symmetry.space_group_name_H-M   'P 1'
#
loop_
_entity.id
_entity.type
_entity.pdbx_description
1 polymer ?
#
loop_
_entity_poly.entity_id
_entity_poly.type
_entity_poly.pdbx_seq_one_letter_code
_entity_poly.pdbx_strand_id
1 'polypeptide(L)'
;MVTAAPRTESAPANIEPCAEGYLDAIGAALAGALREVGTTLHEPRAVNPDRARRVLGFFVDTMTGFALGAIANHVTSGIRRWYGDEGIAAMRGALHGWPARQRIATDGSVVEQLHVQFCHLQKHARTLVEGVPARPMTAVMLNMLAKEDTIQRRVADELARGWHVYTAAVTTKRYPTMTPLWQAWQWNLDGKPVLTRDENQRAGYITLVR
;
A
#
# COMPACT_ATOMS: atom_id res chain seq x y z
N MET A 1 -7.27 47.24 0.72
CA MET A 1 -7.48 45.96 -0.01
C MET A 1 -6.13 45.57 -0.58
N VAL A 2 -5.39 44.67 0.08
CA VAL A 2 -4.03 44.28 -0.32
C VAL A 2 -4.12 42.90 -0.95
N THR A 3 -4.00 42.85 -2.28
CA THR A 3 -3.89 41.63 -3.07
C THR A 3 -2.47 41.08 -2.89
N ALA A 4 -2.34 40.02 -2.09
CA ALA A 4 -1.11 39.24 -2.04
C ALA A 4 -1.02 38.40 -3.31
N ALA A 5 -0.08 38.72 -4.19
CA ALA A 5 0.32 37.85 -5.29
C ALA A 5 0.97 36.57 -4.71
N PRO A 6 0.68 35.37 -5.24
CA PRO A 6 1.42 34.18 -4.86
C PRO A 6 2.87 34.36 -5.30
N ARG A 7 3.81 34.24 -4.36
CA ARG A 7 5.25 34.17 -4.65
C ARG A 7 5.49 32.92 -5.51
N THR A 8 5.69 33.13 -6.80
CA THR A 8 6.34 32.15 -7.67
C THR A 8 7.83 32.16 -7.34
N GLU A 9 8.22 31.40 -6.31
CA GLU A 9 9.62 31.01 -6.18
C GLU A 9 9.98 30.16 -7.38
N SER A 10 10.88 30.69 -8.21
CA SER A 10 11.42 30.02 -9.38
C SER A 10 12.01 28.68 -8.98
N ALA A 11 11.60 27.62 -9.67
CA ALA A 11 12.20 26.31 -9.59
C ALA A 11 13.73 26.40 -9.73
N PRO A 12 14.55 25.85 -8.82
CA PRO A 12 15.98 25.78 -9.04
C PRO A 12 16.27 24.91 -10.27
N ALA A 13 17.25 25.34 -11.08
CA ALA A 13 17.45 24.89 -12.46
C ALA A 13 17.84 23.40 -12.62
N ASN A 14 18.14 22.68 -11.54
CA ASN A 14 18.67 21.31 -11.59
C ASN A 14 18.03 20.40 -10.52
N ILE A 15 16.71 20.27 -10.50
CA ILE A 15 16.09 19.17 -9.74
C ILE A 15 15.89 18.02 -10.72
N GLU A 16 16.90 17.16 -10.87
CA GLU A 16 16.69 15.81 -11.40
C GLU A 16 15.53 15.16 -10.64
N PRO A 17 14.70 14.34 -11.29
CA PRO A 17 13.67 13.59 -10.59
C PRO A 17 14.34 12.72 -9.53
N CYS A 18 14.22 13.07 -8.24
CA CYS A 18 14.75 12.24 -7.15
C CYS A 18 13.78 11.06 -6.87
N ALA A 19 13.43 10.33 -7.93
CA ALA A 19 12.61 9.13 -7.89
C ALA A 19 13.22 8.09 -6.94
N GLU A 20 14.54 7.93 -6.97
CA GLU A 20 15.26 7.04 -6.05
C GLU A 20 15.05 7.43 -4.58
N GLY A 21 15.13 8.73 -4.24
CA GLY A 21 14.90 9.18 -2.86
C GLY A 21 13.48 8.87 -2.35
N TYR A 22 12.48 8.97 -3.23
CA TYR A 22 11.12 8.54 -2.89
C TYR A 22 11.01 7.01 -2.75
N LEU A 23 11.63 6.24 -3.65
CA LEU A 23 11.59 4.77 -3.60
C LEU A 23 12.29 4.22 -2.34
N ASP A 24 13.42 4.80 -1.97
CA ASP A 24 14.14 4.50 -0.73
C ASP A 24 13.25 4.80 0.48
N ALA A 25 12.55 5.93 0.49
CA ALA A 25 11.61 6.28 1.55
C ALA A 25 10.46 5.26 1.66
N ILE A 26 9.92 4.78 0.53
CA ILE A 26 8.91 3.71 0.52
C ILE A 26 9.45 2.40 1.10
N GLY A 27 10.68 2.03 0.73
CA GLY A 27 11.35 0.85 1.27
C GLY A 27 11.54 0.95 2.78
N ALA A 28 12.03 2.10 3.23
CA ALA A 28 12.21 2.41 4.64
C ALA A 28 10.89 2.41 5.42
N ALA A 29 9.81 2.97 4.85
CA ALA A 29 8.49 3.01 5.47
C ALA A 29 7.89 1.61 5.67
N LEU A 30 7.97 0.74 4.65
CA LEU A 30 7.48 -0.64 4.75
C LEU A 30 8.31 -1.48 5.74
N ALA A 31 9.64 -1.32 5.72
CA ALA A 31 10.52 -1.94 6.70
C ALA A 31 10.24 -1.41 8.12
N GLY A 32 9.97 -0.11 8.26
CA GLY A 32 9.56 0.54 9.50
C GLY A 32 8.28 -0.08 10.06
N ALA A 33 7.24 -0.24 9.24
CA ALA A 33 5.99 -0.87 9.66
C ALA A 33 6.17 -2.32 10.13
N LEU A 34 7.02 -3.10 9.44
CA LEU A 34 7.35 -4.46 9.88
C LEU A 34 8.15 -4.49 11.17
N ARG A 35 9.08 -3.55 11.40
CA ARG A 35 9.81 -3.47 12.66
C ARG A 35 8.90 -3.10 13.82
N GLU A 36 7.96 -2.20 13.58
CA GLU A 36 7.02 -1.70 14.60
C GLU A 36 6.08 -2.81 15.09
N VAL A 37 5.53 -3.60 14.16
CA VAL A 37 4.52 -4.61 14.50
C VAL A 37 5.09 -6.02 14.60
N GLY A 38 6.21 -6.31 13.92
CA GLY A 38 6.71 -7.67 13.67
C GLY A 38 6.99 -8.48 14.93
N THR A 39 7.46 -7.84 16.00
CA THR A 39 7.69 -8.52 17.29
C THR A 39 6.41 -9.01 17.95
N THR A 40 5.24 -8.48 17.56
CA THR A 40 3.92 -8.87 18.08
C THR A 40 3.24 -9.94 17.24
N LEU A 41 3.79 -10.28 16.07
CA LEU A 41 3.22 -11.23 15.12
C LEU A 41 3.54 -12.69 15.49
N HIS A 42 3.22 -13.09 16.72
CA HIS A 42 3.46 -14.46 17.19
C HIS A 42 2.44 -15.44 16.61
N GLU A 43 2.92 -16.40 15.81
CA GLU A 43 2.05 -17.39 15.16
C GLU A 43 1.25 -18.20 16.20
N PRO A 44 -0.09 -18.19 16.13
CA PRO A 44 -0.92 -18.89 17.10
C PRO A 44 -0.88 -20.40 16.85
N ARG A 45 -1.10 -21.18 17.92
CA ARG A 45 -1.31 -22.62 17.81
C ARG A 45 -2.65 -22.89 17.10
N ALA A 46 -2.57 -23.25 15.82
CA ALA A 46 -3.75 -23.53 15.01
C ALA A 46 -4.31 -24.94 15.26
N VAL A 47 -5.64 -25.04 15.30
CA VAL A 47 -6.34 -26.33 15.41
C VAL A 47 -6.16 -27.18 14.14
N ASN A 48 -5.99 -26.53 12.98
CA ASN A 48 -5.73 -27.18 11.70
C ASN A 48 -4.55 -26.47 10.99
N PRO A 49 -3.35 -27.07 10.96
CA PRO A 49 -2.15 -26.46 10.39
C PRO A 49 -2.27 -26.13 8.89
N ASP A 50 -2.87 -27.01 8.10
CA ASP A 50 -2.98 -26.80 6.65
C ASP A 50 -3.93 -25.64 6.31
N ARG A 51 -5.04 -25.55 7.05
CA ARG A 51 -5.95 -24.40 6.95
C ARG A 51 -5.23 -23.12 7.38
N ALA A 52 -4.45 -23.16 8.46
CA ALA A 52 -3.72 -21.99 8.95
C ALA A 52 -2.70 -21.49 7.92
N ARG A 53 -1.93 -22.38 7.28
CA ARG A 53 -1.01 -21.99 6.20
C ARG A 53 -1.72 -21.34 5.02
N ARG A 54 -2.87 -21.88 4.57
CA ARG A 54 -3.66 -21.25 3.49
C ARG A 54 -4.18 -19.87 3.89
N VAL A 55 -4.73 -19.75 5.10
CA VAL A 55 -5.26 -18.48 5.62
C VAL A 55 -4.12 -17.47 5.81
N LEU A 56 -2.94 -17.90 6.24
CA LEU A 56 -1.75 -17.06 6.36
C LEU A 56 -1.30 -16.54 4.99
N GLY A 57 -1.25 -17.40 3.99
CA GLY A 57 -0.95 -16.99 2.61
C GLY A 57 -1.93 -15.93 2.12
N PHE A 58 -3.23 -16.08 2.40
CA PHE A 58 -4.23 -15.09 2.04
C PHE A 58 -4.12 -13.77 2.83
N PHE A 59 -3.70 -13.84 4.09
CA PHE A 59 -3.37 -12.66 4.91
C PHE A 59 -2.19 -11.90 4.32
N VAL A 60 -1.10 -12.59 3.97
CA VAL A 60 0.09 -11.99 3.34
C VAL A 60 -0.30 -11.31 2.01
N ASP A 61 -1.03 -12.01 1.13
CA ASP A 61 -1.49 -11.45 -0.14
C ASP A 61 -2.32 -10.17 0.05
N THR A 62 -3.15 -10.16 1.10
CA THR A 62 -4.00 -9.02 1.44
C THR A 62 -3.19 -7.84 1.93
N MET A 63 -2.23 -8.07 2.84
CA MET A 63 -1.34 -7.01 3.32
C MET A 63 -0.46 -6.44 2.21
N THR A 64 0.05 -7.28 1.31
CA THR A 64 0.83 -6.85 0.15
C THR A 64 -0.03 -6.01 -0.81
N GLY A 65 -1.26 -6.44 -1.09
CA GLY A 65 -2.21 -5.68 -1.92
C GLY A 65 -2.59 -4.34 -1.29
N PHE A 66 -2.81 -4.32 0.03
CA PHE A 66 -3.08 -3.10 0.77
C PHE A 66 -1.91 -2.12 0.73
N ALA A 67 -0.68 -2.59 1.00
CA ALA A 67 0.53 -1.77 0.96
C ALA A 67 0.74 -1.15 -0.44
N LEU A 68 0.54 -1.94 -1.50
CA LEU A 68 0.59 -1.43 -2.87
C LEU A 68 -0.49 -0.37 -3.13
N GLY A 69 -1.72 -0.61 -2.67
CA GLY A 69 -2.83 0.35 -2.74
C GLY A 69 -2.53 1.66 -1.99
N ALA A 70 -1.89 1.57 -0.82
CA ALA A 70 -1.48 2.73 -0.03
C ALA A 70 -0.40 3.56 -0.76
N ILE A 71 0.62 2.92 -1.35
CA ILE A 71 1.66 3.58 -2.16
C ILE A 71 1.02 4.27 -3.37
N ALA A 72 0.16 3.55 -4.09
CA ALA A 72 -0.57 4.09 -5.23
C ALA A 72 -1.42 5.31 -4.86
N ASN A 73 -2.19 5.21 -3.77
CA ASN A 73 -3.01 6.30 -3.28
C ASN A 73 -2.16 7.51 -2.85
N HIS A 74 -1.00 7.27 -2.25
CA HIS A 74 -0.10 8.34 -1.82
C HIS A 74 0.41 9.16 -3.01
N VAL A 75 0.93 8.50 -4.04
CA VAL A 75 1.42 9.17 -5.25
C VAL A 75 0.28 9.84 -6.01
N THR A 76 -0.84 9.15 -6.23
CA THR A 76 -1.99 9.73 -6.94
C THR A 76 -2.61 10.90 -6.19
N SER A 77 -2.64 10.89 -4.85
CA SER A 77 -3.07 12.05 -4.07
C SER A 77 -2.10 13.23 -4.24
N GLY A 78 -0.79 12.96 -4.27
CA GLY A 78 0.24 13.94 -4.59
C GLY A 78 0.05 14.55 -5.98
N ILE A 79 -0.08 13.72 -7.01
CA ILE A 79 -0.32 14.17 -8.39
C ILE A 79 -1.58 15.01 -8.48
N ARG A 80 -2.68 14.57 -7.88
CA ARG A 80 -3.92 15.33 -7.89
C ARG A 80 -3.73 16.69 -7.22
N ARG A 81 -3.03 16.75 -6.09
CA ARG A 81 -2.76 18.01 -5.37
C ARG A 81 -1.94 19.00 -6.19
N TRP A 82 -0.96 18.52 -6.97
CA TRP A 82 -0.04 19.39 -7.71
C TRP A 82 -0.45 19.66 -9.16
N TYR A 83 -1.11 18.71 -9.81
CA TYR A 83 -1.36 18.70 -11.25
C TYR A 83 -2.84 18.49 -11.60
N GLY A 84 -3.72 18.40 -10.61
CA GLY A 84 -5.15 18.18 -10.81
C GLY A 84 -5.48 16.84 -11.45
N ASP A 85 -6.72 16.69 -11.92
CA ASP A 85 -7.19 15.45 -12.53
C ASP A 85 -6.55 15.16 -13.91
N GLU A 86 -6.01 16.18 -14.60
CA GLU A 86 -5.23 15.99 -15.83
C GLU A 86 -3.94 15.20 -15.57
N GLY A 87 -3.24 15.50 -14.49
CA GLY A 87 -2.06 14.74 -14.09
C GLY A 87 -2.39 13.27 -13.79
N ILE A 88 -3.55 13.03 -13.19
CA ILE A 88 -4.06 11.68 -12.92
C ILE A 88 -4.42 10.96 -14.21
N ALA A 89 -5.08 11.63 -15.15
CA ALA A 89 -5.42 11.06 -16.44
C ALA A 89 -4.16 10.66 -17.23
N ALA A 90 -3.15 11.53 -17.25
CA ALA A 90 -1.86 11.24 -17.89
C ALA A 90 -1.15 10.05 -17.24
N MET A 91 -1.08 10.01 -15.91
CA MET A 91 -0.47 8.89 -15.17
C MET A 91 -1.20 7.57 -15.44
N ARG A 92 -2.54 7.58 -15.46
CA ARG A 92 -3.34 6.38 -15.79
C ARG A 92 -3.08 5.88 -17.20
N GLY A 93 -2.96 6.79 -18.17
CA GLY A 93 -2.60 6.43 -19.54
C GLY A 93 -1.24 5.73 -19.62
N ALA A 94 -0.26 6.17 -18.82
CA ALA A 94 1.06 5.56 -18.75
C ALA A 94 1.09 4.20 -18.02
N LEU A 95 0.18 3.97 -17.07
CA LEU A 95 0.12 2.78 -16.23
C LEU A 95 -0.91 1.74 -16.69
N HIS A 96 -1.24 1.72 -17.98
CA HIS A 96 -2.27 0.81 -18.50
C HIS A 96 -1.93 -0.66 -18.21
N GLY A 97 -2.83 -1.38 -17.52
CA GLY A 97 -2.65 -2.79 -17.14
C GLY A 97 -1.76 -3.03 -15.92
N TRP A 98 -1.28 -1.97 -15.25
CA TRP A 98 -0.59 -2.06 -13.97
C TRP A 98 -1.62 -2.10 -12.81
N PRO A 99 -1.34 -2.82 -11.71
CA PRO A 99 -0.20 -3.69 -11.50
C PRO A 99 -0.40 -5.08 -12.15
N ALA A 100 0.65 -5.62 -12.77
CA ALA A 100 0.67 -7.03 -13.15
C ALA A 100 0.60 -7.86 -11.85
N ARG A 101 -0.44 -8.69 -11.71
CA ARG A 101 -0.59 -9.54 -10.52
C ARG A 101 0.52 -10.59 -10.51
N GLN A 102 1.52 -10.39 -9.65
CA GLN A 102 2.56 -11.38 -9.42
C GLN A 102 2.70 -11.60 -7.92
N ARG A 103 2.19 -12.74 -7.46
CA ARG A 103 2.49 -13.25 -6.12
C ARG A 103 3.80 -14.02 -6.19
N ILE A 104 4.64 -13.83 -5.19
CA ILE A 104 5.83 -14.64 -5.00
C ILE A 104 5.54 -15.64 -3.90
N ALA A 105 5.68 -16.93 -4.18
CA ALA A 105 5.56 -17.95 -3.14
C ALA A 105 6.77 -17.80 -2.20
N THR A 106 6.51 -17.75 -0.91
CA THR A 106 7.55 -17.62 0.11
C THR A 106 7.14 -18.44 1.32
N ASP A 107 8.07 -19.26 1.79
CA ASP A 107 7.93 -20.05 3.01
C ASP A 107 8.60 -19.31 4.18
N GLY A 108 8.34 -19.77 5.41
CA GLY A 108 8.91 -19.19 6.63
C GLY A 108 7.88 -18.44 7.47
N SER A 109 8.38 -17.65 8.42
CA SER A 109 7.53 -16.86 9.33
C SER A 109 6.74 -15.79 8.57
N VAL A 110 5.62 -15.35 9.14
CA VAL A 110 4.83 -14.24 8.56
C VAL A 110 5.66 -12.97 8.31
N VAL A 111 6.62 -12.66 9.19
CA VAL A 111 7.48 -11.48 9.07
C VAL A 111 8.41 -11.61 7.85
N GLU A 112 9.03 -12.78 7.67
CA GLU A 112 9.90 -13.06 6.51
C GLU A 112 9.10 -13.02 5.20
N GLN A 113 7.92 -13.63 5.18
CA GLN A 113 7.04 -13.60 4.01
C GLN A 113 6.66 -12.17 3.63
N LEU A 114 6.19 -11.36 4.60
CA LEU A 114 5.84 -9.96 4.35
C LEU A 114 7.06 -9.12 3.95
N HIS A 115 8.23 -9.34 4.55
CA HIS A 115 9.46 -8.65 4.18
C HIS A 115 9.80 -8.89 2.70
N VAL A 116 9.78 -10.15 2.27
CA VAL A 116 10.03 -10.51 0.86
C VAL A 116 9.00 -9.85 -0.05
N GLN A 117 7.71 -9.94 0.26
CA GLN A 117 6.68 -9.28 -0.55
C GLN A 117 6.86 -7.75 -0.62
N PHE A 118 7.17 -7.10 0.50
CA PHE A 118 7.38 -5.66 0.55
C PHE A 118 8.62 -5.21 -0.23
N CYS A 119 9.70 -6.00 -0.21
CA CYS A 119 10.84 -5.79 -1.09
C CYS A 119 10.44 -5.90 -2.57
N HIS A 120 9.55 -6.83 -2.92
CA HIS A 120 9.05 -6.95 -4.29
C HIS A 120 8.13 -5.79 -4.72
N LEU A 121 7.44 -5.14 -3.78
CA LEU A 121 6.66 -3.93 -4.07
C LEU A 121 7.52 -2.77 -4.58
N GLN A 122 8.83 -2.76 -4.35
CA GLN A 122 9.74 -1.74 -4.89
C GLN A 122 9.69 -1.65 -6.42
N LYS A 123 9.56 -2.80 -7.11
CA LYS A 123 9.41 -2.82 -8.58
C LYS A 123 8.13 -2.13 -9.01
N HIS A 124 7.03 -2.40 -8.30
CA HIS A 124 5.74 -1.78 -8.57
C HIS A 124 5.74 -0.28 -8.25
N ALA A 125 6.36 0.12 -7.13
CA ALA A 125 6.52 1.52 -6.76
C ALA A 125 7.35 2.28 -7.80
N ARG A 126 8.43 1.67 -8.31
CA ARG A 126 9.26 2.23 -9.38
C ARG A 126 8.45 2.48 -10.64
N THR A 127 7.73 1.47 -11.16
CA THR A 127 6.85 1.64 -12.32
C THR A 127 5.83 2.75 -12.08
N LEU A 128 5.28 2.83 -10.87
CA LEU A 128 4.29 3.83 -10.53
C LEU A 128 4.88 5.26 -10.52
N VAL A 129 6.12 5.42 -10.08
CA VAL A 129 6.86 6.70 -10.11
C VAL A 129 7.28 7.07 -11.53
N GLU A 130 7.71 6.10 -12.34
CA GLU A 130 8.03 6.28 -13.76
C GLU A 130 6.80 6.69 -14.58
N GLY A 131 5.60 6.27 -14.16
CA GLY A 131 4.34 6.71 -14.75
C GLY A 131 3.88 8.12 -14.36
N VAL A 132 4.58 8.80 -13.44
CA VAL A 132 4.25 10.17 -13.03
C VAL A 132 4.56 11.13 -14.20
N PRO A 133 3.67 12.08 -14.55
CA PRO A 133 3.95 13.04 -15.62
C PRO A 133 5.25 13.81 -15.36
N ALA A 134 6.11 13.87 -16.38
CA ALA A 134 7.35 14.66 -16.35
C ALA A 134 7.04 16.15 -16.49
N ARG A 135 6.62 16.77 -15.38
CA ARG A 135 6.25 18.20 -15.30
C ARG A 135 7.26 18.97 -14.44
N PRO A 136 7.34 20.30 -14.61
CA PRO A 136 8.01 21.14 -13.63
C PRO A 136 7.44 20.83 -12.24
N MET A 137 8.31 20.67 -11.24
CA MET A 137 7.97 20.30 -9.85
C MET A 137 7.78 18.82 -9.52
N THR A 138 7.86 17.88 -10.48
CA THR A 138 7.62 16.45 -10.15
C THR A 138 8.61 15.95 -9.10
N ALA A 139 9.88 16.37 -9.21
CA ALA A 139 10.90 16.05 -8.24
C ALA A 139 10.64 16.65 -6.84
N VAL A 140 10.12 17.89 -6.78
CA VAL A 140 9.75 18.56 -5.52
C VAL A 140 8.59 17.82 -4.86
N MET A 141 7.56 17.49 -5.64
CA MET A 141 6.41 16.72 -5.16
C MET A 141 6.87 15.38 -4.57
N LEU A 142 7.69 14.61 -5.29
CA LEU A 142 8.20 13.32 -4.81
C LEU A 142 9.04 13.47 -3.53
N ASN A 143 9.88 14.50 -3.45
CA ASN A 143 10.65 14.80 -2.23
C ASN A 143 9.77 15.18 -1.04
N MET A 144 8.65 15.88 -1.26
CA MET A 144 7.69 16.18 -0.19
C MET A 144 6.94 14.92 0.27
N LEU A 145 6.48 14.10 -0.68
CA LEU A 145 5.84 12.82 -0.36
C LEU A 145 6.80 11.89 0.39
N ALA A 146 8.08 11.86 0.04
CA ALA A 146 9.09 11.03 0.71
C ALA A 146 9.27 11.35 2.20
N LYS A 147 8.87 12.55 2.63
CA LYS A 147 8.93 12.98 4.05
C LYS A 147 7.66 12.66 4.82
N GLU A 148 6.59 12.25 4.15
CA GLU A 148 5.36 11.84 4.82
C GLU A 148 5.51 10.43 5.41
N ASP A 149 5.11 10.25 6.66
CA ASP A 149 5.09 8.96 7.37
C ASP A 149 3.78 8.17 7.17
N THR A 150 2.89 8.70 6.32
CA THR A 150 1.51 8.22 6.11
C THR A 150 1.46 6.74 5.73
N ILE A 151 2.38 6.27 4.88
CA ILE A 151 2.41 4.88 4.43
C ILE A 151 2.81 3.94 5.58
N GLN A 152 3.88 4.27 6.31
CA GLN A 152 4.34 3.46 7.43
C GLN A 152 3.21 3.28 8.45
N ARG A 153 2.61 4.38 8.92
CA ARG A 153 1.54 4.35 9.93
C ARG A 153 0.34 3.52 9.46
N ARG A 154 -0.14 3.75 8.24
CA ARG A 154 -1.30 3.02 7.70
C ARG A 154 -1.02 1.52 7.55
N VAL A 155 0.17 1.14 7.08
CA VAL A 155 0.54 -0.27 6.92
C VAL A 155 0.71 -0.94 8.28
N ALA A 156 1.34 -0.27 9.25
CA ALA A 156 1.48 -0.78 10.61
C ALA A 156 0.11 -1.00 11.28
N ASP A 157 -0.78 -0.02 11.20
CA ASP A 157 -2.13 -0.10 11.76
C ASP A 157 -2.94 -1.25 11.17
N GLU A 158 -2.97 -1.38 9.84
CA GLU A 158 -3.70 -2.47 9.20
C GLU A 158 -3.05 -3.83 9.43
N LEU A 159 -1.72 -3.90 9.51
CA LEU A 159 -0.99 -5.13 9.83
C LEU A 159 -1.36 -5.64 11.22
N ALA A 160 -1.36 -4.75 12.22
CA ALA A 160 -1.74 -5.10 13.59
C ALA A 160 -3.21 -5.57 13.68
N ARG A 161 -4.13 -4.83 13.06
CA ARG A 161 -5.56 -5.18 13.03
C ARG A 161 -5.80 -6.52 12.33
N GLY A 162 -5.20 -6.69 11.16
CA GLY A 162 -5.31 -7.92 10.38
C GLY A 162 -4.74 -9.13 11.10
N TRP A 163 -3.66 -8.96 11.86
CA TRP A 163 -3.09 -10.04 12.63
C TRP A 163 -4.04 -10.57 13.70
N HIS A 164 -4.79 -9.69 14.37
CA HIS A 164 -5.83 -10.10 15.31
C HIS A 164 -6.95 -10.88 14.61
N VAL A 165 -7.34 -10.46 13.40
CA VAL A 165 -8.37 -11.14 12.59
C VAL A 165 -7.88 -12.51 12.10
N TYR A 166 -6.63 -12.60 11.62
CA TYR A 166 -5.97 -13.86 11.27
C TYR A 166 -5.96 -14.82 12.46
N THR A 167 -5.49 -14.34 13.62
CA THR A 167 -5.41 -15.13 14.85
C THR A 167 -6.76 -15.67 15.26
N ALA A 168 -7.81 -14.84 15.20
CA ALA A 168 -9.18 -15.27 15.42
C ALA A 168 -9.62 -16.34 14.41
N ALA A 169 -9.34 -16.16 13.12
CA ALA A 169 -9.75 -17.10 12.05
C ALA A 169 -9.21 -18.52 12.24
N VAL A 170 -8.00 -18.65 12.79
CA VAL A 170 -7.29 -19.93 12.96
C VAL A 170 -7.46 -20.56 14.35
N THR A 171 -7.92 -19.80 15.34
CA THR A 171 -8.10 -20.29 16.74
C THR A 171 -9.56 -20.42 17.17
N THR A 172 -10.34 -19.32 17.17
CA THR A 172 -11.63 -19.25 17.88
C THR A 172 -12.83 -18.89 17.01
N LYS A 173 -12.59 -18.36 15.80
CA LYS A 173 -13.59 -17.71 14.91
C LYS A 173 -14.39 -16.57 15.55
N ARG A 174 -13.96 -16.04 16.69
CA ARG A 174 -14.54 -14.81 17.29
C ARG A 174 -13.72 -13.62 16.82
N TYR A 175 -14.23 -12.93 15.81
CA TYR A 175 -13.53 -11.80 15.21
C TYR A 175 -13.67 -10.53 16.06
N PRO A 176 -12.61 -9.70 16.13
CA PRO A 176 -12.70 -8.37 16.71
C PRO A 176 -13.55 -7.44 15.82
N THR A 177 -13.76 -6.20 16.25
CA THR A 177 -14.30 -5.15 15.35
C THR A 177 -13.37 -4.99 14.15
N MET A 178 -13.90 -5.21 12.94
CA MET A 178 -13.13 -5.23 11.70
C MET A 178 -13.24 -3.91 10.95
N THR A 179 -12.13 -3.49 10.31
CA THR A 179 -12.18 -2.49 9.24
C THR A 179 -12.83 -3.12 8.00
N PRO A 180 -13.29 -2.31 7.02
CA PRO A 180 -13.86 -2.84 5.79
C PRO A 180 -12.93 -3.82 5.04
N LEU A 181 -11.61 -3.60 5.11
CA LEU A 181 -10.59 -4.53 4.59
C LEU A 181 -10.71 -5.93 5.18
N TRP A 182 -10.71 -6.03 6.50
CA TRP A 182 -10.72 -7.32 7.18
C TRP A 182 -12.08 -8.01 7.15
N GLN A 183 -13.16 -7.23 7.05
CA GLN A 183 -14.49 -7.76 6.79
C GLN A 183 -14.56 -8.41 5.39
N ALA A 184 -14.02 -7.74 4.36
CA ALA A 184 -13.89 -8.30 3.01
C ALA A 184 -13.12 -9.63 3.01
N TRP A 185 -11.98 -9.60 3.68
CA TRP A 185 -11.09 -10.74 3.81
C TRP A 185 -11.79 -11.93 4.47
N GLN A 186 -12.48 -11.68 5.58
CA GLN A 186 -13.27 -12.70 6.27
C GLN A 186 -14.38 -13.27 5.37
N TRP A 187 -15.11 -12.43 4.63
CA TRP A 187 -16.17 -12.88 3.74
C TRP A 187 -15.64 -13.80 2.64
N ASN A 188 -14.49 -13.47 2.04
CA ASN A 188 -13.84 -14.33 1.06
C ASN A 188 -13.44 -15.69 1.67
N LEU A 189 -12.93 -15.71 2.90
CA LEU A 189 -12.62 -16.97 3.60
C LEU A 189 -13.85 -17.83 3.89
N ASP A 190 -14.98 -17.19 4.18
CA ASP A 190 -16.25 -17.85 4.48
C ASP A 190 -17.02 -18.25 3.20
N GLY A 191 -16.46 -18.00 2.00
CA GLY A 191 -17.08 -18.33 0.71
C GLY A 191 -18.28 -17.45 0.37
N LYS A 192 -18.37 -16.26 0.95
CA LYS A 192 -19.42 -15.28 0.66
C LYS A 192 -19.14 -14.55 -0.67
N PRO A 193 -20.15 -13.91 -1.28
CA PRO A 193 -19.98 -13.19 -2.54
C PRO A 193 -18.86 -12.15 -2.44
N VAL A 194 -18.11 -11.99 -3.54
CA VAL A 194 -17.04 -11.00 -3.65
C VAL A 194 -17.61 -9.60 -3.41
N LEU A 195 -16.87 -8.77 -2.66
CA LEU A 195 -17.22 -7.38 -2.42
C LEU A 195 -17.55 -6.63 -3.72
N THR A 196 -18.55 -5.76 -3.65
CA THR A 196 -18.83 -4.78 -4.69
C THR A 196 -17.67 -3.78 -4.84
N ARG A 197 -17.66 -3.04 -5.95
CA ARG A 197 -16.62 -2.05 -6.27
C ARG A 197 -16.46 -1.00 -5.16
N ASP A 198 -17.57 -0.47 -4.66
CA ASP A 198 -17.57 0.58 -3.63
C ASP A 198 -17.05 0.05 -2.30
N GLU A 199 -17.32 -1.22 -2.00
CA GLU A 199 -16.79 -1.88 -0.80
C GLU A 199 -15.29 -2.14 -0.91
N ASN A 200 -14.78 -2.50 -2.10
CA ASN A 200 -13.34 -2.63 -2.35
C ASN A 200 -12.61 -1.27 -2.18
N GLN A 201 -13.22 -0.18 -2.66
CA GLN A 201 -12.67 1.17 -2.48
C GLN A 201 -12.67 1.61 -1.01
N ARG A 202 -13.76 1.36 -0.27
CA ARG A 202 -13.82 1.60 1.17
C ARG A 202 -12.85 0.73 1.97
N ALA A 203 -12.56 -0.47 1.48
CA ALA A 203 -11.58 -1.39 2.04
C ALA A 203 -10.12 -1.04 1.68
N GLY A 204 -9.87 -0.04 0.82
CA GLY A 204 -8.52 0.35 0.44
C GLY A 204 -7.82 -0.63 -0.51
N TYR A 205 -8.55 -1.56 -1.13
CA TYR A 205 -8.01 -2.38 -2.21
C TYR A 205 -7.82 -1.52 -3.47
N ILE A 206 -6.67 -1.74 -4.12
CA ILE A 206 -6.20 -1.22 -5.42
C ILE A 206 -7.25 -0.36 -6.15
N THR A 207 -7.10 0.96 -6.03
CA THR A 207 -7.88 1.96 -6.79
C THR A 207 -7.13 2.42 -8.04
N LEU A 208 -6.33 1.54 -8.65
CA LEU A 208 -5.66 1.79 -9.91
C LEU A 208 -5.90 0.62 -10.87
N VAL A 209 -7.17 0.42 -11.23
CA VAL A 209 -7.52 -0.16 -12.53
C VAL A 209 -8.79 0.54 -13.00
N ARG A 210 -8.63 1.46 -13.94
CA ARG A 210 -9.62 1.72 -14.99
C ARG A 210 -8.90 1.48 -16.30
#